data_AF-A0A8B4GRD3-F1
#
_entry.id   AF-A0A8B4GRD3-F1
#
_cell.length_a   1.000
_cell.length_b   1.000
_cell.length_c   1.000
_cell.angle_alpha   90.00
_cell.angle_beta   90.00
_cell.angle_gamma   90.00
#
_symmetry.space_group_name_H-M   'P 1'
#
loop_
_entity.id
_entity.type
_entity.pdbx_description
1 polymer ?
#
loop_
_entity_poly.entity_id
_entity_poly.type
_entity_poly.pdbx_seq_one_letter_code
_entity_poly.pdbx_strand_id
1 'polypeptide(L)' 'MMQLEQNANWQTKARGDNDSEYQIYLACADDGKGNEFMTGKPLKTYDEWLAS' A
#
# COMPACT_ATOMS: atom_id res chain seq x y z
N MET A 1 5.65 19.15 37.40
CA MET A 1 5.52 17.71 37.08
C MET A 1 4.92 17.62 35.69
N MET A 2 5.62 17.03 34.72
CA MET A 2 5.10 16.87 33.36
C MET A 2 4.37 15.52 33.29
N GLN A 3 3.08 15.54 32.98
CA GLN A 3 2.29 14.33 32.77
C GLN A 3 2.45 13.91 31.31
N LEU A 4 2.85 12.65 31.08
CA LEU A 4 2.86 12.04 29.75
C LEU A 4 1.45 11.48 29.49
N GLU A 5 0.73 12.05 28.53
CA GLU A 5 -0.55 11.52 28.05
C GLU A 5 -0.32 10.50 26.92
N GLN A 6 -0.93 9.32 27.02
CA GLN A 6 -0.96 8.36 25.92
C GLN A 6 -1.91 8.88 24.84
N ASN A 7 -1.35 9.29 23.71
CA ASN A 7 -2.13 9.57 22.51
C ASN A 7 -2.70 8.23 21.98
N ALA A 8 -4.00 7.99 22.18
CA ALA A 8 -4.70 6.82 21.67
C ALA A 8 -4.77 6.77 20.13
N ASN A 9 -4.39 7.86 19.45
CA ASN A 9 -4.31 7.97 17.99
C ASN A 9 -2.89 7.75 17.46
N TRP A 10 -2.13 6.81 18.02
CA TRP A 10 -0.87 6.35 17.42
C TRP A 10 -1.12 5.53 16.14
N GLN A 11 -1.96 6.05 15.24
CA GLN A 11 -1.84 5.68 13.84
C GLN A 11 -0.49 6.22 13.37
N THR A 12 0.43 5.32 13.06
CA THR A 12 1.58 5.64 12.21
C THR A 12 1.05 6.06 10.83
N LYS A 13 0.63 7.31 10.65
CA LYS A 13 0.48 7.89 9.32
C LYS A 13 1.87 8.28 8.82
N ALA A 14 2.56 7.31 8.23
CA ALA A 14 3.63 7.57 7.29
C ALA A 14 3.82 6.39 6.34
N ARG A 15 2.73 5.80 5.87
CA ARG A 15 2.75 5.24 4.52
C ARG A 15 2.36 6.41 3.61
N GLY A 16 3.13 6.62 2.54
CA GLY A 16 2.97 7.76 1.64
C GLY A 16 1.57 7.80 1.03
N ASP A 17 1.34 8.74 0.11
CA ASP A 17 0.07 8.82 -0.61
C ASP A 17 -0.26 7.46 -1.26
N ASN A 18 -1.54 7.07 -1.27
CA ASN A 18 -1.99 5.78 -1.83
C ASN A 18 -1.46 5.53 -3.25
N ASP A 19 -1.29 6.58 -4.03
CA ASP A 19 -0.70 6.53 -5.37
C ASP A 19 0.76 6.06 -5.34
N SER A 20 1.55 6.54 -4.37
CA SER A 20 2.93 6.11 -4.17
C SER A 20 2.98 4.62 -3.82
N GLU A 21 2.06 4.17 -2.98
CA GLU A 21 1.97 2.76 -2.61
C GLU A 21 1.53 1.88 -3.77
N TYR A 22 0.61 2.37 -4.60
CA TYR A 22 0.18 1.67 -5.79
C TYR A 22 1.32 1.53 -6.82
N GLN A 23 2.18 2.55 -6.97
CA GLN A 23 3.37 2.41 -7.82
C GLN A 23 4.36 1.37 -7.28
N ILE A 24 4.51 1.27 -5.96
CA ILE A 24 5.33 0.22 -5.33
C ILE A 24 4.71 -1.16 -5.59
N TYR A 25 3.38 -1.28 -5.46
CA TYR A 25 2.67 -2.51 -5.81
C TYR A 25 2.98 -2.93 -7.25
N LEU A 26 2.80 -2.04 -8.23
CA LEU A 26 3.10 -2.35 -9.63
C LEU A 26 4.57 -2.76 -9.81
N ALA A 27 5.52 -2.00 -9.26
CA ALA A 27 6.94 -2.31 -9.39
C ALA A 27 7.34 -3.67 -8.79
N CYS A 28 6.66 -4.12 -7.73
CA CYS A 28 6.94 -5.41 -7.09
C CYS A 28 6.14 -6.57 -7.68
N ALA A 29 4.93 -6.31 -8.18
CA ALA A 29 4.00 -7.33 -8.64
C ALA A 29 4.11 -7.61 -10.13
N ASP A 30 4.45 -6.61 -10.95
CA ASP A 30 4.45 -6.71 -12.41
C ASP A 30 5.55 -7.67 -12.91
N ASP A 31 5.14 -8.63 -13.74
CA ASP A 31 6.00 -9.54 -14.49
C ASP A 31 6.63 -8.89 -15.75
N GLY A 32 6.35 -7.60 -15.99
CA GLY A 32 6.74 -6.85 -17.17
C GLY A 32 5.80 -7.04 -18.36
N LYS A 33 4.69 -7.76 -18.18
CA LYS A 33 3.62 -7.98 -19.17
C LYS A 33 2.25 -7.56 -18.63
N GLY A 34 2.20 -6.95 -17.44
CA GLY A 34 0.96 -6.52 -16.80
C GLY A 34 0.26 -7.62 -15.99
N ASN A 35 0.97 -8.69 -15.65
CA ASN A 35 0.46 -9.73 -14.75
C ASN A 35 1.24 -9.76 -13.45
N GLU A 36 0.57 -10.21 -12.38
CA GLU A 36 1.17 -10.47 -11.09
C GLU A 36 2.08 -11.70 -11.20
N PHE A 37 3.37 -11.56 -10.87
CA PHE A 37 4.39 -12.57 -11.14
C PHE A 37 4.20 -13.89 -10.37
N MET A 38 3.57 -13.88 -9.19
CA MET A 38 3.35 -15.10 -8.40
C MET A 38 2.16 -15.92 -8.89
N THR A 39 1.12 -15.27 -9.40
CA THR A 39 -0.16 -15.91 -9.76
C THR A 39 -0.41 -15.99 -11.26
N GLY A 40 0.30 -15.19 -12.07
CA GLY A 40 0.09 -15.07 -13.50
C GLY A 40 -1.25 -14.43 -13.90
N LYS A 41 -1.96 -13.82 -12.94
CA LYS A 41 -3.21 -13.11 -13.18
C LYS A 41 -2.93 -11.64 -13.54
N PRO A 42 -3.84 -10.95 -14.24
CA PRO A 42 -3.71 -9.52 -14.47
C PRO A 42 -3.49 -8.74 -13.16
N LEU A 43 -2.65 -7.70 -13.20
CA LEU A 43 -2.46 -6.81 -12.06
C LEU A 43 -3.79 -6.15 -11.67
N LYS A 44 -3.99 -5.93 -10.37
CA LYS A 44 -5.16 -5.24 -9.86
C LYS A 44 -5.15 -3.79 -10.34
N THR A 45 -6.33 -3.30 -10.71
CA THR A 45 -6.55 -1.87 -10.86
C THR A 45 -6.36 -1.15 -9.53
N TYR A 46 -6.22 0.18 -9.57
CA TYR A 46 -6.07 0.99 -8.36
C TYR A 46 -7.19 0.74 -7.35
N ASP A 47 -8.45 0.73 -7.81
CA ASP A 47 -9.61 0.54 -6.94
C ASP A 47 -9.68 -0.88 -6.37
N GLU A 48 -9.37 -1.90 -7.17
CA GLU A 48 -9.31 -3.29 -6.70
C GLU A 48 -8.19 -3.49 -5.67
N TRP A 49 -7.05 -2.83 -5.87
CA TRP A 49 -5.94 -2.83 -4.93
C TRP A 49 -6.30 -2.09 -3.64
N LEU A 50 -6.97 -0.94 -3.75
CA LEU A 50 -7.40 -0.14 -2.60
C LEU A 50 -8.47 -0.85 -1.75
N ALA A 51 -9.27 -1.71 -2.36
CA ALA A 51 -10.31 -2.49 -1.69
C ALA A 51 -9.83 -3.87 -1.15
N SER A 52 -8.54 -4.19 -1.27
CA SER A 52 -7.95 -5.51 -0.93
C SER A 52 -7.48 -5.66 0.51
#